data_AF-A0A8D0NML9-F1
#
_entry.id   AF-A0A8D0NML9-F1
#
_cell.length_a   1.000
_cell.length_b   1.000
_cell.length_c   1.000
_cell.angle_alpha   90.00
_cell.angle_beta   90.00
_cell.angle_gamma   90.00
#
_symmetry.space_group_name_H-M   'P 1'
#
loop_
_entity.id
_entity.type
_entity.pdbx_description
1 polymer ?
#
loop_
_entity_poly.entity_id
_entity_poly.type
_entity_poly.pdbx_seq_one_letter_code
_entity_poly.pdbx_strand_id
1 'polypeptide(L)'
;RGEIIASERAFPNPFPDYEAAAAVPAEEPPCARPAFISAAPPWELLVQFKFMASFGSQIIHNFTRRIQSKIKDLLQQMEEGLKTADPHDCSAYTGWTGIALLYLQLYRVTCDQNYLLRSLDYVKRTLRNLNGRRVTFLCGDAGPLAVGAVVYHKLKSDGESQECITKLLQLQRTIVCRDSDLPDELLFGRAGYLYALLYVNTEMGPGAVCESAIKEVVDAIIESGKTLSKEERKAERCPLLYQWHRKQYVGAAHGMAGIYYMLMQPAAKVDQETLTEMVKPSIDYMRHKRFRSGNYPSSLSNETDRLVHWCHGAPGVIHTLMQAYKVFKEEKYLRDAVECSDVIWQRGLLRKGYGICHGTAGNGYSFLSLYRLTQDKKYLYRACKVGPSVQAAPEPPRAGTVLSFLAGDSPDPTVSPVQPCPWRPVPWRSPLYQGLRDGHPSEVPGPVRMPAFMALGRPLLKPQFPHW
;
A
#
# COMPACT_ATOMS: atom_id res chain seq x y z
N ARG A 1 0.20 11.32 -29.63
CA ARG A 1 0.58 12.16 -28.47
C ARG A 1 0.77 11.35 -27.18
N GLY A 2 -0.10 10.38 -26.83
CA GLY A 2 0.04 9.58 -25.60
C GLY A 2 1.32 8.73 -25.51
N GLU A 3 1.72 8.05 -26.60
CA GLU A 3 2.96 7.23 -26.63
C GLU A 3 4.22 8.07 -26.41
N ILE A 4 4.27 9.28 -26.96
CA ILE A 4 5.40 10.21 -26.81
C ILE A 4 5.56 10.63 -25.33
N ILE A 5 4.46 10.99 -24.65
CA ILE A 5 4.48 11.44 -23.24
C ILE A 5 4.83 10.29 -22.29
N ALA A 6 4.44 9.06 -22.61
CA ALA A 6 4.80 7.89 -21.80
C ALA A 6 6.30 7.56 -21.89
N SER A 7 6.92 7.76 -23.06
CA SER A 7 8.34 7.48 -23.30
C SER A 7 9.28 8.38 -22.47
N GLU A 8 8.84 9.58 -22.11
CA GLU A 8 9.60 10.53 -21.28
C GLU A 8 9.69 10.12 -19.80
N ARG A 9 8.80 9.25 -19.32
CA ARG A 9 8.73 8.86 -17.89
C ARG A 9 9.41 7.53 -17.59
N ALA A 10 9.75 6.78 -18.62
CA ALA A 10 10.43 5.50 -18.51
C ALA A 10 11.81 5.56 -19.18
N PHE A 11 12.71 4.71 -18.72
CA PHE A 11 13.86 4.33 -19.52
C PHE A 11 13.41 3.30 -20.57
N PRO A 12 13.90 3.37 -21.81
CA PRO A 12 13.71 2.27 -22.76
C PRO A 12 14.18 0.96 -22.11
N ASN A 13 13.38 -0.10 -22.22
CA ASN A 13 13.77 -1.40 -21.68
C ASN A 13 14.91 -1.99 -22.53
N PRO A 14 16.14 -2.13 -21.99
CA PRO A 14 17.29 -2.58 -22.77
C PRO A 14 17.36 -4.11 -22.87
N PHE A 15 16.50 -4.84 -22.16
CA PHE A 15 16.59 -6.29 -22.07
C PHE A 15 15.79 -6.97 -23.18
N PRO A 16 16.35 -8.00 -23.84
CA PRO A 16 15.56 -8.84 -24.72
C PRO A 16 14.45 -9.53 -23.90
N ASP A 17 13.30 -9.76 -24.53
CA ASP A 17 12.23 -10.53 -23.89
C ASP A 17 12.62 -12.01 -23.81
N TYR A 18 11.86 -12.77 -23.02
CA TYR A 18 12.11 -14.19 -22.82
C TYR A 18 11.90 -14.98 -24.12
N GLU A 19 12.95 -15.68 -24.56
CA GLU A 19 12.87 -16.71 -25.59
C GLU A 19 12.87 -18.08 -24.91
N ALA A 20 11.85 -18.90 -25.16
CA ALA A 20 11.87 -20.29 -24.75
C ALA A 20 12.94 -21.02 -25.57
N ALA A 21 13.85 -21.74 -24.92
CA ALA A 21 14.77 -22.62 -25.64
C ALA A 21 13.93 -23.57 -26.51
N ALA A 22 14.21 -23.63 -27.81
CA ALA A 22 13.54 -24.57 -28.70
C ALA A 22 13.70 -25.98 -28.12
N ALA A 23 12.58 -26.63 -27.82
CA ALA A 23 12.60 -28.00 -27.34
C ALA A 23 13.21 -28.88 -28.46
N VAL A 24 14.43 -29.35 -28.25
CA VAL A 24 14.90 -30.55 -28.94
C VAL A 24 13.97 -31.66 -28.47
N PRO A 25 13.26 -32.38 -29.35
CA PRO A 25 12.34 -33.42 -28.93
C PRO A 25 13.16 -34.57 -28.36
N ALA A 26 13.25 -34.64 -27.03
CA ALA A 26 13.54 -35.88 -26.35
C ALA A 26 12.21 -36.64 -26.25
N GLU A 27 12.14 -37.81 -26.89
CA GLU A 27 11.03 -38.74 -26.71
C GLU A 27 10.92 -39.09 -25.22
N GLU A 28 9.81 -38.72 -24.58
CA GLU A 28 9.39 -39.27 -23.29
C GLU A 28 8.14 -40.14 -23.49
N PRO A 29 8.06 -41.33 -22.84
CA PRO A 29 6.97 -42.30 -23.02
C PRO A 29 5.68 -41.84 -22.32
N PRO A 30 4.50 -42.41 -22.65
CA PRO A 30 3.22 -41.79 -22.38
C PRO A 30 2.89 -41.78 -20.88
N CYS A 31 2.82 -40.59 -20.29
CA CYS A 31 2.37 -40.38 -18.91
C CYS A 31 0.85 -40.18 -18.86
N ALA A 32 0.19 -40.99 -18.03
CA ALA A 32 -1.23 -40.90 -17.74
C ALA A 32 -1.59 -39.57 -17.04
N ARG A 33 -2.74 -39.00 -17.42
CA ARG A 33 -3.32 -37.79 -16.81
C ARG A 33 -3.58 -38.00 -15.31
N PRO A 34 -3.14 -37.11 -14.40
CA PRO A 34 -3.63 -37.11 -13.04
C PRO A 34 -4.99 -36.40 -12.95
N ALA A 35 -5.94 -37.09 -12.33
CA ALA A 35 -7.23 -36.54 -11.93
C ALA A 35 -7.05 -35.40 -10.90
N PHE A 36 -7.91 -34.38 -11.01
CA PHE A 36 -8.01 -33.28 -10.07
C PHE A 36 -8.43 -33.80 -8.69
N ILE A 37 -7.56 -33.64 -7.69
CA ILE A 37 -7.91 -33.84 -6.28
C ILE A 37 -8.56 -32.56 -5.74
N SER A 38 -9.74 -32.75 -5.17
CA SER A 38 -10.58 -31.77 -4.49
C SER A 38 -10.27 -31.69 -2.98
N ALA A 39 -10.44 -30.49 -2.43
CA ALA A 39 -10.72 -30.10 -1.03
C ALA A 39 -9.62 -30.19 0.06
N ALA A 40 -9.03 -29.02 0.41
CA ALA A 40 -8.66 -28.50 1.76
C ALA A 40 -7.83 -27.18 1.61
N PRO A 41 -7.75 -26.27 2.61
CA PRO A 41 -7.78 -24.83 2.40
C PRO A 41 -6.46 -24.23 1.86
N PRO A 42 -6.51 -23.20 0.99
CA PRO A 42 -5.30 -22.70 0.35
C PRO A 42 -4.86 -21.37 0.96
N TRP A 43 -3.93 -21.40 1.94
CA TRP A 43 -2.89 -20.35 2.07
C TRP A 43 -1.76 -20.59 3.12
N GLU A 44 -1.79 -21.62 3.97
CA GLU A 44 -0.83 -21.70 5.11
C GLU A 44 0.45 -22.55 4.99
N LEU A 45 0.80 -23.18 3.86
CA LEU A 45 1.94 -24.13 3.86
C LEU A 45 2.99 -23.98 2.74
N LEU A 46 3.17 -22.78 2.17
CA LEU A 46 4.13 -22.59 1.06
C LEU A 46 5.06 -21.37 1.13
N VAL A 47 5.15 -20.66 2.25
CA VAL A 47 6.13 -19.56 2.36
C VAL A 47 7.47 -20.01 2.97
N GLN A 48 7.52 -21.14 3.68
CA GLN A 48 8.63 -21.38 4.61
C GLN A 48 9.66 -22.47 4.27
N PHE A 49 9.53 -23.24 3.18
CA PHE A 49 10.61 -24.16 2.77
C PHE A 49 10.73 -24.43 1.26
N LYS A 50 9.86 -23.84 0.43
CA LYS A 50 9.82 -24.10 -1.03
C LYS A 50 10.36 -23.00 -1.93
N PHE A 51 10.85 -21.88 -1.38
CA PHE A 51 11.66 -20.96 -2.18
C PHE A 51 13.03 -21.56 -2.55
N MET A 52 13.47 -22.61 -1.84
CA MET A 52 14.67 -23.39 -2.20
C MET A 52 14.38 -24.84 -2.63
N ALA A 53 13.30 -25.47 -2.14
CA ALA A 53 13.04 -26.90 -2.41
C ALA A 53 12.10 -27.20 -3.59
N SER A 54 11.46 -26.22 -4.22
CA SER A 54 10.59 -26.45 -5.40
C SER A 54 11.25 -26.06 -6.73
N PHE A 55 12.58 -26.00 -6.74
CA PHE A 55 13.33 -25.66 -7.94
C PHE A 55 13.54 -26.88 -8.84
N GLY A 56 12.62 -27.09 -9.77
CA GLY A 56 12.98 -27.58 -11.12
C GLY A 56 13.65 -26.49 -11.97
N SER A 57 13.87 -25.29 -11.41
CA SER A 57 14.49 -24.14 -12.09
C SER A 57 15.22 -23.24 -11.08
N GLN A 58 16.29 -23.74 -10.45
CA GLN A 58 17.09 -22.98 -9.47
C GLN A 58 17.46 -21.62 -10.05
N ILE A 59 17.05 -20.55 -9.35
CA ILE A 59 17.68 -19.24 -9.54
C ILE A 59 19.18 -19.48 -9.32
N ILE A 60 19.97 -19.26 -10.38
CA ILE A 60 21.38 -19.61 -10.43
C ILE A 60 22.06 -19.07 -9.17
N HIS A 61 22.82 -19.91 -8.46
CA HIS A 61 23.47 -19.58 -7.18
C HIS A 61 24.22 -18.22 -7.21
N ASN A 62 24.82 -17.88 -8.35
CA ASN A 62 25.48 -16.58 -8.57
C ASN A 62 24.51 -15.39 -8.50
N PHE A 63 23.30 -15.51 -9.06
CA PHE A 63 22.28 -14.48 -9.00
C PHE A 63 21.76 -14.31 -7.56
N THR A 64 21.54 -15.42 -6.85
CA THR A 64 21.16 -15.39 -5.42
C THR A 64 22.20 -14.67 -4.58
N ARG A 65 23.49 -14.99 -4.76
CA ARG A 65 24.59 -14.30 -4.07
C ARG A 65 24.62 -12.80 -4.35
N ARG A 66 24.42 -12.39 -5.60
CA ARG A 66 24.34 -10.96 -5.98
C ARG A 66 23.20 -10.23 -5.29
N ILE A 67 22.01 -10.85 -5.24
CA ILE A 67 20.85 -10.28 -4.54
C ILE A 67 21.15 -10.14 -3.04
N GLN A 68 21.66 -11.20 -2.40
CA GLN A 68 21.96 -11.19 -0.97
C GLN A 68 23.02 -10.14 -0.62
N SER A 69 24.07 -9.99 -1.43
CA SER A 69 25.08 -8.93 -1.25
C SER A 69 24.42 -7.55 -1.32
N LYS A 70 23.61 -7.30 -2.35
CA LYS A 70 23.00 -5.99 -2.52
C LYS A 70 21.97 -5.67 -1.43
N ILE A 71 21.25 -6.67 -0.92
CA ILE A 71 20.37 -6.51 0.25
C ILE A 71 21.18 -6.03 1.44
N LYS A 72 22.33 -6.65 1.74
CA LYS A 72 23.20 -6.23 2.85
C LYS A 72 23.68 -4.79 2.69
N ASP A 73 24.18 -4.44 1.49
CA ASP A 73 24.69 -3.09 1.21
C ASP A 73 23.58 -2.03 1.38
N LEU A 74 22.39 -2.28 0.82
CA LEU A 74 21.26 -1.36 0.90
C LEU A 74 20.66 -1.26 2.30
N LEU A 75 20.68 -2.34 3.09
CA LEU A 75 20.27 -2.30 4.49
C LEU A 75 21.19 -1.42 5.32
N GLN A 76 22.51 -1.49 5.09
CA GLN A 76 23.47 -0.61 5.74
C GLN A 76 23.22 0.86 5.39
N GLN A 77 23.04 1.17 4.10
CA GLN A 77 22.72 2.53 3.64
C GLN A 77 21.40 3.04 4.22
N MET A 78 20.37 2.18 4.25
CA MET A 78 19.08 2.50 4.84
C MET A 78 19.22 2.83 6.32
N GLU A 79 19.88 1.99 7.11
CA GLU A 79 20.08 2.22 8.56
C GLU A 79 20.84 3.52 8.84
N GLU A 80 21.83 3.87 8.01
CA GLU A 80 22.51 5.17 8.13
C GLU A 80 21.56 6.33 7.82
N GLY A 81 20.79 6.23 6.73
CA GLY A 81 19.82 7.25 6.33
C GLY A 81 18.68 7.43 7.32
N LEU A 82 18.27 6.37 8.03
CA LEU A 82 17.20 6.43 9.02
C LEU A 82 17.57 7.33 10.22
N LYS A 83 18.85 7.60 10.49
CA LYS A 83 19.26 8.50 11.56
C LYS A 83 18.74 9.93 11.38
N THR A 84 18.42 10.34 10.16
CA THR A 84 17.88 11.68 9.83
C THR A 84 16.42 11.64 9.40
N ALA A 85 15.76 10.48 9.44
CA ALA A 85 14.35 10.33 9.11
C ALA A 85 13.45 11.01 10.17
N ASP A 86 12.27 11.49 9.74
CA ASP A 86 11.30 12.12 10.63
C ASP A 86 10.95 11.18 11.79
N PRO A 87 11.25 11.56 13.04
CA PRO A 87 11.02 10.67 14.16
C PRO A 87 9.55 10.42 14.48
N HIS A 88 8.63 11.23 13.94
CA HIS A 88 7.19 11.16 14.23
C HIS A 88 6.38 10.41 13.17
N ASP A 89 6.95 10.11 11.99
CA ASP A 89 6.23 9.35 10.98
C ASP A 89 6.16 7.87 11.36
N CYS A 90 5.03 7.47 11.94
CA CYS A 90 4.77 6.09 12.33
C CYS A 90 4.04 5.28 11.25
N SER A 91 3.81 5.84 10.07
CA SER A 91 3.08 5.16 8.99
C SER A 91 3.85 3.95 8.45
N ALA A 92 3.14 2.99 7.84
CA ALA A 92 3.79 1.92 7.09
C ALA A 92 4.25 2.39 5.69
N TYR A 93 3.65 3.46 5.18
CA TYR A 93 3.89 3.99 3.84
C TYR A 93 5.25 4.71 3.72
N THR A 94 5.59 5.56 4.69
CA THR A 94 6.83 6.35 4.68
C THR A 94 7.61 6.31 6.01
N GLY A 95 7.03 5.68 7.04
CA GLY A 95 7.50 5.77 8.40
C GLY A 95 8.11 4.51 9.00
N TRP A 96 8.27 4.54 10.31
CA TRP A 96 8.94 3.51 11.11
C TRP A 96 8.22 2.15 11.09
N THR A 97 6.91 2.12 10.86
CA THR A 97 6.16 0.85 10.72
C THR A 97 6.55 0.14 9.43
N GLY A 98 6.86 0.88 8.36
CA GLY A 98 7.31 0.30 7.09
C GLY A 98 8.67 -0.38 7.25
N ILE A 99 9.55 0.22 8.06
CA ILE A 99 10.85 -0.36 8.42
C ILE A 99 10.68 -1.59 9.31
N ALA A 100 9.78 -1.55 10.30
CA ALA A 100 9.44 -2.71 11.11
C ALA A 100 8.95 -3.89 10.24
N LEU A 101 8.08 -3.60 9.26
CA LEU A 101 7.55 -4.58 8.32
C LEU A 101 8.63 -5.16 7.40
N LEU A 102 9.59 -4.34 6.95
CA LEU A 102 10.76 -4.81 6.20
C LEU A 102 11.58 -5.80 7.03
N TYR A 103 11.89 -5.47 8.28
CA TYR A 103 12.64 -6.36 9.16
C TYR A 103 11.90 -7.65 9.49
N LEU A 104 10.58 -7.58 9.67
CA LEU A 104 9.74 -8.76 9.80
C LEU A 104 9.79 -9.63 8.54
N GLN A 105 9.80 -9.02 7.35
CA GLN A 105 9.95 -9.74 6.08
C GLN A 105 11.34 -10.37 5.92
N LEU A 106 12.42 -9.69 6.36
CA LEU A 106 13.76 -10.26 6.38
C LEU A 106 13.80 -11.50 7.27
N TYR A 107 13.24 -11.41 8.48
CA TYR A 107 13.09 -12.56 9.37
C TYR A 107 12.34 -13.72 8.70
N ARG A 108 11.23 -13.46 8.00
CA ARG A 108 10.46 -14.51 7.31
C ARG A 108 11.30 -15.26 6.26
N VAL A 109 12.20 -14.57 5.58
CA VAL A 109 13.01 -15.16 4.49
C VAL A 109 14.28 -15.83 5.02
N THR A 110 14.92 -15.26 6.04
CA THR A 110 16.22 -15.75 6.54
C THR A 110 16.10 -16.61 7.80
N CYS A 111 14.98 -16.52 8.51
CA CYS A 111 14.77 -17.05 9.86
C CYS A 111 15.78 -16.53 10.91
N ASP A 112 16.47 -15.42 10.62
CA ASP A 112 17.41 -14.79 11.55
C ASP A 112 16.67 -13.97 12.62
N GLN A 113 16.74 -14.42 13.87
CA GLN A 113 16.08 -13.80 15.01
C GLN A 113 16.51 -12.35 15.25
N ASN A 114 17.71 -11.95 14.82
CA ASN A 114 18.15 -10.56 14.97
C ASN A 114 17.25 -9.60 14.19
N TYR A 115 16.73 -10.02 13.03
CA TYR A 115 15.79 -9.20 12.27
C TYR A 115 14.42 -9.10 12.95
N LEU A 116 13.96 -10.16 13.64
CA LEU A 116 12.73 -10.10 14.41
C LEU A 116 12.87 -9.14 15.60
N LEU A 117 13.99 -9.20 16.32
CA LEU A 117 14.29 -8.27 17.42
C LEU A 117 14.43 -6.83 16.91
N ARG A 118 15.07 -6.63 15.75
CA ARG A 118 15.16 -5.30 15.13
C ARG A 118 13.78 -4.76 14.73
N SER A 119 12.89 -5.61 14.22
CA SER A 119 11.49 -5.25 13.96
C SER A 119 10.78 -4.80 15.24
N LEU A 120 10.98 -5.53 16.35
CA LEU A 120 10.43 -5.18 17.66
C LEU A 120 10.86 -3.79 18.15
N ASP A 121 12.12 -3.39 17.93
CA ASP A 121 12.60 -2.07 18.33
C ASP A 121 11.80 -0.94 17.65
N TYR A 122 11.52 -1.09 16.35
CA TYR A 122 10.69 -0.14 15.60
C TYR A 122 9.21 -0.23 15.98
N VAL A 123 8.68 -1.42 16.28
CA VAL A 123 7.31 -1.60 16.81
C VAL A 123 7.14 -0.85 18.13
N LYS A 124 8.06 -1.04 19.09
CA LYS A 124 8.02 -0.35 20.39
C LYS A 124 8.03 1.17 20.22
N ARG A 125 8.78 1.68 19.23
CA ARG A 125 8.81 3.10 18.90
C ARG A 125 7.48 3.60 18.34
N THR A 126 6.90 2.89 17.39
CA THR A 126 5.67 3.32 16.69
C THR A 126 4.45 3.26 17.59
N LEU A 127 4.32 2.23 18.41
CA LEU A 127 3.20 2.07 19.36
C LEU A 127 3.14 3.15 20.45
N ARG A 128 4.26 3.82 20.74
CA ARG A 128 4.31 4.96 21.69
C ARG A 128 3.82 6.28 21.07
N ASN A 129 3.69 6.35 19.75
CA ASN A 129 3.45 7.58 19.00
C ASN A 129 2.19 7.50 18.12
N LEU A 130 1.25 6.63 18.48
CA LEU A 130 -0.09 6.59 17.87
C LEU A 130 -0.80 7.92 18.09
N ASN A 131 -1.50 8.42 17.07
CA ASN A 131 -2.06 9.78 17.10
C ASN A 131 -3.55 9.87 16.77
N GLY A 132 -4.19 8.75 16.42
CA GLY A 132 -5.62 8.64 16.15
C GLY A 132 -6.12 9.39 14.91
N ARG A 133 -5.24 10.02 14.11
CA ARG A 133 -5.66 10.87 12.97
C ARG A 133 -6.08 10.08 11.74
N ARG A 134 -5.51 8.89 11.56
CA ARG A 134 -5.70 8.02 10.39
C ARG A 134 -5.83 6.58 10.85
N VAL A 135 -6.52 5.79 10.05
CA VAL A 135 -7.05 4.49 10.48
C VAL A 135 -6.61 3.31 9.61
N THR A 136 -5.80 3.52 8.59
CA THR A 136 -5.42 2.47 7.63
C THR A 136 -4.10 1.81 7.97
N PHE A 137 -3.86 0.63 7.40
CA PHE A 137 -2.57 -0.04 7.55
C PHE A 137 -1.39 0.81 7.04
N LEU A 138 -1.56 1.45 5.88
CA LEU A 138 -0.47 2.19 5.24
C LEU A 138 -0.19 3.54 5.89
N CYS A 139 -1.23 4.29 6.24
CA CYS A 139 -1.07 5.70 6.61
C CYS A 139 -1.59 6.03 8.02
N GLY A 140 -2.11 5.07 8.77
CA GLY A 140 -2.74 5.28 10.06
C GLY A 140 -2.33 4.28 11.14
N ASP A 141 -3.00 4.39 12.29
CA ASP A 141 -2.66 3.65 13.51
C ASP A 141 -2.90 2.13 13.37
N ALA A 142 -3.74 1.71 12.43
CA ALA A 142 -3.95 0.29 12.15
C ALA A 142 -2.67 -0.40 11.66
N GLY A 143 -1.74 0.32 11.01
CA GLY A 143 -0.45 -0.22 10.59
C GLY A 143 0.43 -0.63 11.76
N PRO A 144 0.85 0.32 12.62
CA PRO A 144 1.62 0.02 13.84
C PRO A 144 0.97 -1.08 14.69
N LEU A 145 -0.35 -1.03 14.88
CA LEU A 145 -1.09 -1.99 15.69
C LEU A 145 -1.07 -3.39 15.07
N ALA A 146 -1.37 -3.52 13.78
CA ALA A 146 -1.38 -4.82 13.10
C ALA A 146 0.02 -5.44 13.00
N VAL A 147 1.04 -4.63 12.66
CA VAL A 147 2.44 -5.11 12.63
C VAL A 147 2.91 -5.48 14.03
N GLY A 148 2.59 -4.66 15.04
CA GLY A 148 2.91 -4.93 16.43
C GLY A 148 2.31 -6.25 16.93
N ALA A 149 1.01 -6.47 16.67
CA ALA A 149 0.33 -7.71 17.03
C ALA A 149 1.08 -8.95 16.51
N VAL A 150 1.49 -8.92 15.24
CA VAL A 150 2.19 -10.04 14.58
C VAL A 150 3.61 -10.22 15.13
N VAL A 151 4.35 -9.12 15.36
CA VAL A 151 5.72 -9.21 15.91
C VAL A 151 5.69 -9.79 17.32
N TYR A 152 4.80 -9.30 18.19
CA TYR A 152 4.62 -9.83 19.55
C TYR A 152 4.17 -11.29 19.54
N HIS A 153 3.25 -11.67 18.65
CA HIS A 153 2.83 -13.05 18.49
C HIS A 153 3.99 -13.98 18.12
N LYS A 154 4.82 -13.59 17.14
CA LYS A 154 6.00 -14.38 16.73
C LYS A 154 7.07 -14.49 17.83
N LEU A 155 7.10 -13.54 18.75
CA LEU A 155 7.95 -13.55 19.95
C LEU A 155 7.31 -14.28 21.14
N LYS A 156 6.10 -14.83 21.00
CA LYS A 156 5.31 -15.48 22.06
C LYS A 156 4.98 -14.54 23.23
N SER A 157 4.81 -13.25 22.92
CA SER A 157 4.34 -12.21 23.85
C SER A 157 2.85 -11.98 23.63
N ASP A 158 2.03 -12.95 24.05
CA ASP A 158 0.60 -12.98 23.71
C ASP A 158 -0.18 -11.81 24.34
N GLY A 159 0.23 -11.32 25.51
CA GLY A 159 -0.42 -10.18 26.17
C GLY A 159 -0.34 -8.90 25.33
N GLU A 160 0.87 -8.51 24.91
CA GLU A 160 1.10 -7.33 24.06
C GLU A 160 0.51 -7.51 22.67
N SER A 161 0.51 -8.74 22.15
CA SER A 161 -0.15 -9.07 20.88
C SER A 161 -1.65 -8.80 20.94
N GLN A 162 -2.33 -9.31 21.98
CA GLN A 162 -3.76 -9.10 22.19
C GLN A 162 -4.11 -7.65 22.51
N GLU A 163 -3.24 -6.92 23.21
CA GLU A 163 -3.41 -5.48 23.43
C GLU A 163 -3.43 -4.72 22.09
N CYS A 164 -2.52 -5.06 21.17
CA CYS A 164 -2.49 -4.46 19.84
C CYS A 164 -3.76 -4.76 19.04
N ILE A 165 -4.26 -6.00 19.08
CA ILE A 165 -5.52 -6.39 18.42
C ILE A 165 -6.71 -5.64 19.04
N THR A 166 -6.77 -5.55 20.36
CA THR A 166 -7.83 -4.82 21.06
C THR A 166 -7.88 -3.36 20.63
N LYS A 167 -6.72 -2.69 20.59
CA LYS A 167 -6.60 -1.30 20.11
C LYS A 167 -6.92 -1.17 18.62
N LEU A 168 -6.58 -2.16 17.80
CA LEU A 168 -6.93 -2.19 16.37
C LEU A 168 -8.45 -2.22 16.19
N LEU A 169 -9.16 -3.04 16.96
CA LEU A 169 -10.61 -3.14 16.93
C LEU A 169 -11.31 -1.89 17.49
N GLN A 170 -10.68 -1.16 18.43
CA GLN A 170 -11.22 0.11 18.91
C GLN A 170 -11.34 1.17 17.80
N LEU A 171 -10.54 1.10 16.73
CA LEU A 171 -10.65 2.00 15.58
C LEU A 171 -11.94 1.78 14.78
N GLN A 172 -12.54 0.59 14.87
CA GLN A 172 -13.67 0.16 14.03
C GLN A 172 -14.88 1.07 14.15
N ARG A 173 -15.15 1.65 15.33
CA ARG A 173 -16.28 2.55 15.56
C ARG A 173 -16.30 3.73 14.58
N THR A 174 -15.13 4.30 14.28
CA THR A 174 -15.00 5.41 13.32
C THR A 174 -15.12 4.94 11.87
N ILE A 175 -14.74 3.69 11.59
CA ILE A 175 -14.75 3.08 10.26
C ILE A 175 -16.18 2.79 9.78
N VAL A 176 -16.99 2.17 10.63
CA VAL A 176 -18.32 1.64 10.27
C VAL A 176 -19.44 2.66 10.51
N CYS A 177 -19.12 3.81 11.10
CA CYS A 177 -20.10 4.89 11.32
C CYS A 177 -20.65 5.38 9.97
N ARG A 178 -21.98 5.45 9.85
CA ARG A 178 -22.69 5.86 8.63
C ARG A 178 -22.47 7.34 8.30
N ASP A 179 -22.31 8.17 9.33
CA ASP A 179 -22.08 9.62 9.18
C ASP A 179 -20.58 9.96 8.99
N SER A 180 -19.74 8.94 8.76
CA SER A 180 -18.30 9.11 8.60
C SER A 180 -17.94 9.48 7.17
N ASP A 181 -17.25 10.61 7.00
CA ASP A 181 -16.64 11.07 5.73
C ASP A 181 -15.42 10.24 5.30
N LEU A 182 -15.17 9.09 5.94
CA LEU A 182 -14.04 8.23 5.61
C LEU A 182 -14.19 7.71 4.18
N PRO A 183 -13.16 7.82 3.33
CA PRO A 183 -13.18 7.20 2.01
C PRO A 183 -13.12 5.68 2.11
N ASP A 184 -13.22 4.98 0.98
CA ASP A 184 -13.15 3.52 0.94
C ASP A 184 -11.81 2.99 0.43
N GLU A 185 -10.93 3.85 -0.10
CA GLU A 185 -9.68 3.44 -0.74
C GLU A 185 -8.59 2.95 0.22
N LEU A 186 -7.46 2.48 -0.32
CA LEU A 186 -6.49 1.68 0.42
C LEU A 186 -5.58 2.50 1.34
N LEU A 187 -5.29 3.77 1.00
CA LEU A 187 -4.33 4.57 1.77
C LEU A 187 -4.98 5.26 2.96
N PHE A 188 -6.24 5.68 2.88
CA PHE A 188 -6.91 6.46 3.91
C PHE A 188 -8.32 5.96 4.25
N GLY A 189 -8.83 4.97 3.52
CA GLY A 189 -10.19 4.49 3.64
C GLY A 189 -10.41 3.11 4.24
N ARG A 190 -11.67 2.67 4.21
CA ARG A 190 -12.15 1.41 4.79
C ARG A 190 -11.41 0.19 4.24
N ALA A 191 -11.07 0.13 2.96
CA ALA A 191 -10.29 -0.99 2.40
C ALA A 191 -8.88 -1.08 3.01
N GLY A 192 -8.26 0.05 3.34
CA GLY A 192 -6.97 0.12 4.01
C GLY A 192 -7.01 -0.38 5.46
N TYR A 193 -8.14 -0.20 6.15
CA TYR A 193 -8.37 -0.79 7.47
C TYR A 193 -8.72 -2.28 7.37
N LEU A 194 -9.57 -2.67 6.41
CA LEU A 194 -9.87 -4.07 6.12
C LEU A 194 -8.58 -4.87 5.87
N TYR A 195 -7.63 -4.30 5.12
CA TYR A 195 -6.32 -4.93 4.93
C TYR A 195 -5.61 -5.22 6.27
N ALA A 196 -5.67 -4.31 7.24
CA ALA A 196 -5.05 -4.52 8.55
C ALA A 196 -5.67 -5.71 9.30
N LEU A 197 -7.00 -5.84 9.29
CA LEU A 197 -7.71 -6.95 9.91
C LEU A 197 -7.35 -8.29 9.24
N LEU A 198 -7.38 -8.32 7.90
CA LEU A 198 -7.04 -9.51 7.15
C LEU A 198 -5.56 -9.88 7.30
N TYR A 199 -4.67 -8.90 7.41
CA TYR A 199 -3.25 -9.12 7.65
C TYR A 199 -3.01 -9.84 8.99
N VAL A 200 -3.67 -9.40 10.08
CA VAL A 200 -3.55 -10.05 11.38
C VAL A 200 -4.03 -11.52 11.31
N ASN A 201 -5.21 -11.77 10.74
CA ASN A 201 -5.72 -13.13 10.55
C ASN A 201 -4.80 -13.99 9.66
N THR A 202 -4.18 -13.39 8.64
CA THR A 202 -3.26 -14.11 7.76
C THR A 202 -1.95 -14.47 8.47
N GLU A 203 -1.51 -13.67 9.43
CA GLU A 203 -0.20 -13.84 10.05
C GLU A 203 -0.20 -14.63 11.36
N MET A 204 -1.35 -14.69 12.03
CA MET A 204 -1.53 -15.32 13.34
C MET A 204 -2.50 -16.51 13.28
N GLY A 205 -3.12 -16.75 12.13
CA GLY A 205 -4.08 -17.82 11.91
C GLY A 205 -5.54 -17.35 11.96
N PRO A 206 -6.47 -18.16 11.41
CA PRO A 206 -7.90 -17.84 11.43
C PRO A 206 -8.43 -17.61 12.85
N GLY A 207 -9.16 -16.51 13.05
CA GLY A 207 -9.82 -16.20 14.33
C GLY A 207 -9.06 -15.23 15.24
N ALA A 208 -7.85 -14.79 14.88
CA ALA A 208 -7.15 -13.72 15.63
C ALA A 208 -7.97 -12.40 15.68
N VAL A 209 -8.70 -12.12 14.60
CA VAL A 209 -9.73 -11.10 14.47
C VAL A 209 -11.04 -11.79 14.13
N CYS A 210 -12.11 -11.45 14.85
CA CYS A 210 -13.43 -12.05 14.67
C CYS A 210 -14.03 -11.72 13.30
N GLU A 211 -14.83 -12.65 12.77
CA GLU A 211 -15.42 -12.52 11.44
C GLU A 211 -16.46 -11.42 11.37
N SER A 212 -17.16 -11.14 12.47
CA SER A 212 -18.13 -10.04 12.55
C SER A 212 -17.47 -8.68 12.32
N ALA A 213 -16.27 -8.47 12.88
CA ALA A 213 -15.52 -7.23 12.67
C ALA A 213 -15.15 -7.01 11.20
N ILE A 214 -14.72 -8.08 10.52
CA ILE A 214 -14.43 -8.04 9.08
C ILE A 214 -15.70 -7.75 8.29
N LYS A 215 -16.81 -8.45 8.63
CA LYS A 215 -18.09 -8.30 7.93
C LYS A 215 -18.62 -6.87 8.03
N GLU A 216 -18.58 -6.24 9.20
CA GLU A 216 -19.07 -4.86 9.37
C GLU A 216 -18.32 -3.86 8.47
N VAL A 217 -17.00 -4.03 8.30
CA VAL A 217 -16.20 -3.17 7.41
C VAL A 217 -16.54 -3.44 5.94
N VAL A 218 -16.71 -4.71 5.56
CA VAL A 218 -17.13 -5.12 4.22
C VAL A 218 -18.50 -4.53 3.87
N ASP A 219 -19.49 -4.70 4.75
CA ASP A 219 -20.85 -4.19 4.56
C ASP A 219 -20.81 -2.65 4.37
N ALA A 220 -20.01 -1.94 5.17
CA ALA A 220 -19.84 -0.49 5.02
C ALA A 220 -19.24 -0.08 3.65
N ILE A 221 -18.26 -0.83 3.15
CA ILE A 221 -17.68 -0.60 1.81
C ILE A 221 -18.71 -0.85 0.71
N ILE A 222 -19.52 -1.91 0.82
CA ILE A 222 -20.55 -2.24 -0.17
C ILE A 222 -21.65 -1.17 -0.19
N GLU A 223 -22.18 -0.78 0.97
CA GLU A 223 -23.24 0.22 1.06
C GLU A 223 -22.78 1.62 0.59
N SER A 224 -21.55 2.02 0.93
CA SER A 224 -20.95 3.25 0.39
C SER A 224 -20.86 3.21 -1.14
N GLY A 225 -20.38 2.09 -1.70
CA GLY A 225 -20.22 1.90 -3.13
C GLY A 225 -21.55 1.93 -3.91
N LYS A 226 -22.59 1.30 -3.36
CA LYS A 226 -23.96 1.32 -3.91
C LYS A 226 -24.53 2.73 -3.91
N THR A 227 -24.34 3.46 -2.81
CA THR A 227 -24.86 4.82 -2.63
C THR A 227 -24.28 5.75 -3.70
N LEU A 228 -22.95 5.81 -3.82
CA LEU A 228 -22.31 6.66 -4.82
C LEU A 228 -22.66 6.24 -6.25
N SER A 229 -22.75 4.94 -6.53
CA SER A 229 -23.14 4.47 -7.86
C SER A 229 -24.56 4.91 -8.25
N LYS A 230 -25.49 4.90 -7.28
CA LYS A 230 -26.86 5.41 -7.49
C LYS A 230 -26.87 6.92 -7.73
N GLU A 231 -26.15 7.69 -6.91
CA GLU A 231 -26.04 9.15 -7.04
C GLU A 231 -25.48 9.56 -8.42
N GLU A 232 -24.44 8.86 -8.88
CA GLU A 232 -23.80 9.07 -10.18
C GLU A 232 -24.58 8.45 -11.37
N ARG A 233 -25.74 7.85 -11.11
CA ARG A 233 -26.60 7.16 -12.10
C ARG A 233 -25.83 6.09 -12.89
N LYS A 234 -25.00 5.31 -12.18
CA LYS A 234 -24.18 4.22 -12.72
C LYS A 234 -24.61 2.83 -12.25
N ALA A 235 -25.59 2.71 -11.36
CA ALA A 235 -25.99 1.45 -10.72
C ALA A 235 -26.18 0.28 -11.70
N GLU A 236 -26.80 0.52 -12.86
CA GLU A 236 -27.02 -0.51 -13.89
C GLU A 236 -25.73 -1.05 -14.54
N ARG A 237 -24.69 -0.22 -14.64
CA ARG A 237 -23.44 -0.57 -15.34
C ARG A 237 -22.29 -0.89 -14.39
N CYS A 238 -22.31 -0.31 -13.20
CA CYS A 238 -21.25 -0.40 -12.20
C CYS A 238 -21.88 -0.34 -10.81
N PRO A 239 -22.43 -1.45 -10.29
CA PRO A 239 -23.20 -1.44 -9.03
C PRO A 239 -22.45 -0.84 -7.84
N LEU A 240 -21.12 -0.96 -7.82
CA LEU A 240 -20.25 -0.35 -6.81
C LEU A 240 -19.39 0.71 -7.50
N LEU A 241 -19.39 1.93 -6.98
CA LEU A 241 -18.56 3.03 -7.48
C LEU A 241 -17.94 3.75 -6.30
N TYR A 242 -16.71 4.22 -6.44
CA TYR A 242 -15.98 4.86 -5.36
C TYR A 242 -15.29 6.14 -5.82
N GLN A 243 -15.10 7.07 -4.88
CA GLN A 243 -14.38 8.31 -5.12
C GLN A 243 -13.49 8.69 -3.94
N TRP A 244 -12.44 9.44 -4.24
CA TRP A 244 -11.59 10.08 -3.25
C TRP A 244 -11.18 11.46 -3.79
N HIS A 245 -11.19 12.50 -2.95
CA HIS A 245 -11.05 13.90 -3.37
C HIS A 245 -11.81 14.26 -4.67
N ARG A 246 -13.11 13.90 -4.71
CA ARG A 246 -14.02 14.16 -5.85
C ARG A 246 -13.56 13.57 -7.19
N LYS A 247 -12.74 12.51 -7.16
CA LYS A 247 -12.28 11.80 -8.35
C LYS A 247 -12.56 10.31 -8.21
N GLN A 248 -13.13 9.74 -9.26
CA GLN A 248 -13.34 8.30 -9.40
C GLN A 248 -12.03 7.64 -9.85
N TYR A 249 -11.13 7.40 -8.89
CA TYR A 249 -9.82 6.80 -9.14
C TYR A 249 -9.96 5.33 -9.57
N VAL A 250 -9.09 4.90 -10.48
CA VAL A 250 -9.09 3.52 -11.01
C VAL A 250 -8.04 2.65 -10.33
N GLY A 251 -6.84 3.18 -10.08
CA GLY A 251 -5.68 2.42 -9.61
C GLY A 251 -5.79 1.85 -8.19
N ALA A 252 -4.76 1.10 -7.78
CA ALA A 252 -4.81 0.30 -6.55
C ALA A 252 -4.70 1.12 -5.25
N ALA A 253 -4.05 2.28 -5.27
CA ALA A 253 -3.88 3.09 -4.07
C ALA A 253 -5.19 3.77 -3.64
N HIS A 254 -5.74 4.60 -4.52
CA HIS A 254 -6.85 5.49 -4.19
C HIS A 254 -8.18 5.10 -4.86
N GLY A 255 -8.20 3.98 -5.57
CA GLY A 255 -9.24 3.69 -6.55
C GLY A 255 -9.87 2.32 -6.45
N MET A 256 -10.80 2.12 -7.37
CA MET A 256 -11.64 0.94 -7.49
C MET A 256 -10.85 -0.37 -7.53
N ALA A 257 -9.70 -0.42 -8.21
CA ALA A 257 -8.89 -1.64 -8.29
C ALA A 257 -8.48 -2.16 -6.90
N GLY A 258 -8.04 -1.26 -6.01
CA GLY A 258 -7.63 -1.62 -4.66
C GLY A 258 -8.81 -2.13 -3.83
N ILE A 259 -9.94 -1.43 -3.92
CA ILE A 259 -11.16 -1.77 -3.17
C ILE A 259 -11.70 -3.13 -3.62
N TYR A 260 -11.88 -3.35 -4.93
CA TYR A 260 -12.36 -4.62 -5.46
C TYR A 260 -11.39 -5.77 -5.15
N TYR A 261 -10.08 -5.52 -5.19
CA TYR A 261 -9.09 -6.53 -4.80
C TYR A 261 -9.30 -6.98 -3.35
N MET A 262 -9.57 -6.04 -2.43
CA MET A 262 -9.83 -6.36 -1.02
C MET A 262 -11.13 -7.11 -0.82
N LEU A 263 -12.21 -6.72 -1.51
CA LEU A 263 -13.52 -7.42 -1.45
C LEU A 263 -13.42 -8.86 -1.99
N MET A 264 -12.55 -9.12 -2.95
CA MET A 264 -12.34 -10.47 -3.50
C MET A 264 -11.38 -11.34 -2.68
N GLN A 265 -10.83 -10.86 -1.55
CA GLN A 265 -9.99 -11.72 -0.72
C GLN A 265 -10.86 -12.79 -0.03
N PRO A 266 -10.48 -14.08 -0.07
CA PRO A 266 -11.26 -15.13 0.59
C PRO A 266 -11.49 -14.86 2.09
N ALA A 267 -10.50 -14.28 2.77
CA ALA A 267 -10.59 -13.91 4.18
C ALA A 267 -11.57 -12.74 4.46
N ALA A 268 -11.97 -11.97 3.44
CA ALA A 268 -13.01 -10.95 3.57
C ALA A 268 -14.42 -11.55 3.62
N LYS A 269 -14.58 -12.83 3.23
CA LYS A 269 -15.84 -13.59 3.31
C LYS A 269 -17.06 -12.88 2.69
N VAL A 270 -16.86 -12.12 1.62
CA VAL A 270 -17.96 -11.61 0.81
C VAL A 270 -18.72 -12.79 0.21
N ASP A 271 -20.04 -12.79 0.34
CA ASP A 271 -20.88 -13.87 -0.17
C ASP A 271 -20.88 -13.93 -1.71
N GLN A 272 -21.24 -15.09 -2.25
CA GLN A 272 -21.15 -15.36 -3.68
C GLN A 272 -22.11 -14.50 -4.51
N GLU A 273 -23.27 -14.12 -3.95
CA GLU A 273 -24.26 -13.27 -4.62
C GLU A 273 -23.69 -11.86 -4.78
N THR A 274 -23.22 -11.23 -3.70
CA THR A 274 -22.55 -9.92 -3.72
C THR A 274 -21.34 -9.92 -4.67
N LEU A 275 -20.52 -10.98 -4.66
CA LEU A 275 -19.39 -11.10 -5.58
C LEU A 275 -19.83 -11.11 -7.06
N THR A 276 -20.89 -11.85 -7.36
CA THR A 276 -21.34 -12.09 -8.74
C THR A 276 -22.18 -10.93 -9.29
N GLU A 277 -23.06 -10.37 -8.46
CA GLU A 277 -24.04 -9.36 -8.86
C GLU A 277 -23.54 -7.93 -8.68
N MET A 278 -22.57 -7.70 -7.80
CA MET A 278 -22.07 -6.35 -7.52
C MET A 278 -20.60 -6.17 -7.89
N VAL A 279 -19.71 -7.00 -7.34
CA VAL A 279 -18.26 -6.81 -7.51
C VAL A 279 -17.83 -7.09 -8.95
N LYS A 280 -18.25 -8.23 -9.52
CA LYS A 280 -17.92 -8.65 -10.90
C LYS A 280 -18.31 -7.62 -11.97
N PRO A 281 -19.57 -7.15 -12.08
CA PRO A 281 -19.93 -6.14 -13.08
C PRO A 281 -19.19 -4.81 -12.87
N SER A 282 -18.86 -4.44 -11.62
CA SER A 282 -18.09 -3.23 -11.33
C SER A 282 -16.62 -3.34 -11.78
N ILE A 283 -16.01 -4.54 -11.66
CA ILE A 283 -14.69 -4.84 -12.24
C ILE A 283 -14.75 -4.80 -13.78
N ASP A 284 -15.80 -5.36 -14.39
CA ASP A 284 -15.97 -5.32 -15.84
C ASP A 284 -16.16 -3.88 -16.35
N TYR A 285 -16.88 -3.03 -15.63
CA TYR A 285 -16.96 -1.61 -15.93
C TYR A 285 -15.58 -0.95 -15.92
N MET A 286 -14.76 -1.22 -14.89
CA MET A 286 -13.40 -0.70 -14.76
C MET A 286 -12.47 -1.20 -15.89
N ARG A 287 -12.54 -2.49 -16.25
CA ARG A 287 -11.75 -3.10 -17.35
C ARG A 287 -11.94 -2.37 -18.67
N HIS A 288 -13.18 -2.00 -18.99
CA HIS A 288 -13.51 -1.29 -20.22
C HIS A 288 -13.01 0.17 -20.26
N LYS A 289 -12.32 0.66 -19.22
CA LYS A 289 -11.72 2.00 -19.17
C LYS A 289 -10.25 2.03 -19.56
N ARG A 290 -9.68 0.88 -19.94
CA ARG A 290 -8.30 0.79 -20.43
C ARG A 290 -8.08 1.68 -21.66
N PHE A 291 -6.88 2.25 -21.76
CA PHE A 291 -6.42 2.93 -22.97
C PHE A 291 -6.14 1.93 -24.09
N ARG A 292 -5.98 2.45 -25.31
CA ARG A 292 -5.56 1.64 -26.48
C ARG A 292 -4.21 0.95 -26.29
N SER A 293 -3.35 1.50 -25.44
CA SER A 293 -2.05 0.89 -25.09
C SER A 293 -2.16 -0.33 -24.19
N GLY A 294 -3.33 -0.63 -23.63
CA GLY A 294 -3.51 -1.63 -22.56
C GLY A 294 -3.30 -1.08 -21.14
N ASN A 295 -2.81 0.16 -20.99
CA ASN A 295 -2.68 0.79 -19.67
C ASN A 295 -4.03 1.30 -19.16
N TYR A 296 -4.09 1.70 -17.88
CA TYR A 296 -5.29 2.23 -17.24
C TYR A 296 -5.14 3.71 -16.86
N PRO A 297 -6.23 4.50 -16.95
CA PRO A 297 -6.22 5.89 -16.51
C PRO A 297 -6.04 5.99 -14.99
N SER A 298 -5.57 7.14 -14.50
CA SER A 298 -5.51 7.36 -13.05
C SER A 298 -6.90 7.44 -12.42
N SER A 299 -7.84 8.05 -13.14
CA SER A 299 -9.24 8.27 -12.76
C SER A 299 -10.12 8.23 -14.01
N LEU A 300 -11.42 7.98 -13.86
CA LEU A 300 -12.35 7.81 -14.98
C LEU A 300 -12.44 9.04 -15.92
N SER A 301 -12.16 10.23 -15.41
CA SER A 301 -12.13 11.49 -16.17
C SER A 301 -10.76 11.82 -16.79
N ASN A 302 -9.72 11.03 -16.54
CA ASN A 302 -8.39 11.33 -17.04
C ASN A 302 -8.08 10.56 -18.32
N GLU A 303 -7.85 11.29 -19.41
CA GLU A 303 -7.54 10.73 -20.72
C GLU A 303 -6.02 10.62 -21.00
N THR A 304 -5.18 10.98 -20.03
CA THR A 304 -3.71 10.97 -20.19
C THR A 304 -3.08 9.64 -19.81
N ASP A 305 -2.64 8.89 -20.82
CA ASP A 305 -1.93 7.62 -20.67
C ASP A 305 -0.44 7.81 -20.35
N ARG A 306 -0.13 8.11 -19.08
CA ARG A 306 1.25 8.41 -18.65
C ARG A 306 1.75 7.67 -17.42
N LEU A 307 0.86 7.19 -16.54
CA LEU A 307 1.26 6.60 -15.27
C LEU A 307 1.31 5.07 -15.39
N VAL A 308 2.48 4.49 -15.11
CA VAL A 308 2.71 3.05 -15.07
C VAL A 308 3.21 2.71 -13.68
N HIS A 309 2.36 2.94 -12.69
CA HIS A 309 2.68 2.81 -11.26
C HIS A 309 1.71 1.82 -10.58
N TRP A 310 2.09 1.28 -9.42
CA TRP A 310 1.16 0.53 -8.58
C TRP A 310 -0.02 1.41 -8.14
N CYS A 311 0.23 2.65 -7.73
CA CYS A 311 -0.85 3.54 -7.30
C CYS A 311 -1.83 3.88 -8.43
N HIS A 312 -1.34 4.05 -9.66
CA HIS A 312 -2.11 4.44 -10.83
C HIS A 312 -1.53 3.83 -12.11
N GLY A 313 -2.35 3.01 -12.79
CA GLY A 313 -2.01 2.35 -14.05
C GLY A 313 -2.03 0.82 -13.96
N ALA A 314 -1.56 0.19 -15.04
CA ALA A 314 -1.48 -1.26 -15.19
C ALA A 314 -0.83 -2.01 -14.01
N PRO A 315 0.28 -1.54 -13.40
CA PRO A 315 0.91 -2.28 -12.29
C PRO A 315 0.02 -2.43 -11.05
N GLY A 316 -0.92 -1.51 -10.82
CA GLY A 316 -1.92 -1.66 -9.76
C GLY A 316 -3.09 -2.54 -10.16
N VAL A 317 -3.65 -2.28 -11.35
CA VAL A 317 -4.88 -2.94 -11.84
C VAL A 317 -4.68 -4.43 -12.10
N ILE A 318 -3.50 -4.85 -12.54
CA ILE A 318 -3.18 -6.26 -12.81
C ILE A 318 -3.49 -7.19 -11.63
N HIS A 319 -3.27 -6.74 -10.39
CA HIS A 319 -3.53 -7.55 -9.20
C HIS A 319 -5.02 -7.87 -9.03
N THR A 320 -5.88 -6.89 -9.29
CA THR A 320 -7.34 -7.06 -9.28
C THR A 320 -7.79 -7.98 -10.40
N LEU A 321 -7.22 -7.87 -11.60
CA LEU A 321 -7.54 -8.76 -12.73
C LEU A 321 -7.15 -10.21 -12.43
N MET A 322 -5.95 -10.44 -11.89
CA MET A 322 -5.52 -11.78 -11.47
C MET A 322 -6.42 -12.35 -10.36
N GLN A 323 -6.85 -11.52 -9.42
CA GLN A 323 -7.76 -11.95 -8.36
C GLN A 323 -9.15 -12.26 -8.92
N ALA A 324 -9.67 -11.44 -9.84
CA ALA A 324 -10.93 -11.70 -10.53
C ALA A 324 -10.89 -13.00 -11.35
N TYR A 325 -9.78 -13.29 -12.02
CA TYR A 325 -9.59 -14.59 -12.69
C TYR A 325 -9.63 -15.75 -11.68
N LYS A 326 -8.98 -15.62 -10.52
CA LYS A 326 -8.99 -16.66 -9.49
C LYS A 326 -10.41 -16.92 -8.95
N VAL A 327 -11.20 -15.87 -8.75
CA VAL A 327 -12.54 -15.95 -8.16
C VAL A 327 -13.59 -16.38 -9.19
N PHE A 328 -13.63 -15.73 -10.36
CA PHE A 328 -14.69 -15.92 -11.35
C PHE A 328 -14.33 -16.90 -12.47
N LYS A 329 -13.06 -17.32 -12.58
CA LYS A 329 -12.57 -18.28 -13.59
C LYS A 329 -12.85 -17.90 -15.05
N GLU A 330 -12.92 -16.59 -15.35
CA GLU A 330 -13.11 -16.11 -16.72
C GLU A 330 -11.81 -15.63 -17.36
N GLU A 331 -11.48 -16.21 -18.51
CA GLU A 331 -10.23 -15.94 -19.25
C GLU A 331 -10.01 -14.46 -19.61
N LYS A 332 -11.09 -13.68 -19.76
CA LYS A 332 -11.00 -12.24 -20.04
C LYS A 332 -10.17 -11.48 -19.00
N TYR A 333 -10.21 -11.91 -17.73
CA TYR A 333 -9.44 -11.29 -16.67
C TYR A 333 -7.95 -11.62 -16.77
N LEU A 334 -7.62 -12.88 -17.09
CA LEU A 334 -6.24 -13.30 -17.28
C LEU A 334 -5.63 -12.64 -18.52
N ARG A 335 -6.36 -12.58 -19.64
CA ARG A 335 -5.91 -11.87 -20.86
C ARG A 335 -5.55 -10.42 -20.58
N ASP A 336 -6.43 -9.67 -19.91
CA ASP A 336 -6.15 -8.28 -19.57
C ASP A 336 -4.96 -8.14 -18.59
N ALA A 337 -4.78 -9.11 -17.69
CA ALA A 337 -3.61 -9.13 -16.80
C ALA A 337 -2.29 -9.36 -17.57
N VAL A 338 -2.32 -10.22 -18.59
CA VAL A 338 -1.18 -10.42 -19.51
C VAL A 338 -0.88 -9.15 -20.28
N GLU A 339 -1.89 -8.47 -20.83
CA GLU A 339 -1.69 -7.18 -21.52
C GLU A 339 -1.11 -6.10 -20.58
N CYS A 340 -1.60 -6.01 -19.34
CA CYS A 340 -0.99 -5.16 -18.32
C CYS A 340 0.51 -5.48 -18.15
N SER A 341 0.89 -6.76 -18.13
CA SER A 341 2.28 -7.16 -17.99
C SER A 341 3.15 -6.70 -19.17
N ASP A 342 2.61 -6.65 -20.39
CA ASP A 342 3.33 -6.17 -21.56
C ASP A 342 3.54 -4.65 -21.52
N VAL A 343 2.53 -3.88 -21.07
CA VAL A 343 2.68 -2.45 -20.78
C VAL A 343 3.81 -2.22 -19.77
N ILE A 344 3.81 -3.00 -18.69
CA ILE A 344 4.82 -2.88 -17.63
C ILE A 344 6.21 -3.25 -18.15
N TRP A 345 6.30 -4.25 -19.04
CA TRP A 345 7.57 -4.65 -19.63
C TRP A 345 8.15 -3.54 -20.51
N GLN A 346 7.31 -2.87 -21.28
CA GLN A 346 7.74 -1.81 -22.19
C GLN A 346 8.03 -0.47 -21.48
N ARG A 347 7.22 -0.13 -20.47
CA ARG A 347 7.16 1.23 -19.89
C ARG A 347 7.38 1.28 -18.37
N GLY A 348 7.66 0.15 -17.72
CA GLY A 348 7.70 0.02 -16.27
C GLY A 348 9.07 0.26 -15.61
N LEU A 349 10.13 0.55 -16.39
CA LEU A 349 11.43 0.99 -15.87
C LEU A 349 11.39 2.51 -15.66
N LEU A 350 10.96 2.94 -14.48
CA LEU A 350 10.57 4.34 -14.26
C LEU A 350 11.77 5.24 -13.96
N ARG A 351 11.78 6.43 -14.60
CA ARG A 351 12.73 7.51 -14.24
C ARG A 351 12.46 8.10 -12.86
N LYS A 352 11.25 7.89 -12.32
CA LYS A 352 10.84 8.35 -10.99
C LYS A 352 11.61 7.66 -9.85
N GLY A 353 12.19 6.48 -10.10
CA GLY A 353 13.02 5.75 -9.15
C GLY A 353 12.56 4.32 -8.90
N TYR A 354 13.01 3.76 -7.77
CA TYR A 354 12.98 2.31 -7.52
C TYR A 354 12.04 1.87 -6.40
N GLY A 355 11.18 2.77 -5.90
CA GLY A 355 10.24 2.45 -4.82
C GLY A 355 9.11 1.48 -5.20
N ILE A 356 8.26 1.15 -4.22
CA ILE A 356 7.12 0.23 -4.39
C ILE A 356 5.89 0.94 -4.99
N CYS A 357 5.54 2.13 -4.50
CA CYS A 357 4.28 2.78 -4.91
C CYS A 357 4.25 3.19 -6.39
N HIS A 358 5.39 3.67 -6.90
CA HIS A 358 5.53 4.21 -8.25
C HIS A 358 6.99 4.17 -8.70
N GLY A 359 7.61 3.01 -8.50
CA GLY A 359 8.98 2.73 -8.91
C GLY A 359 9.11 1.37 -9.56
N THR A 360 10.28 1.14 -10.13
CA THR A 360 10.63 -0.08 -10.87
C THR A 360 10.46 -1.35 -10.02
N ALA A 361 10.77 -1.31 -8.71
CA ALA A 361 10.59 -2.47 -7.84
C ALA A 361 9.11 -2.85 -7.66
N GLY A 362 8.23 -1.86 -7.44
CA GLY A 362 6.79 -2.07 -7.37
C GLY A 362 6.22 -2.71 -8.63
N ASN A 363 6.65 -2.22 -9.80
CA ASN A 363 6.28 -2.79 -11.09
C ASN A 363 6.76 -4.25 -11.26
N GLY A 364 7.92 -4.60 -10.68
CA GLY A 364 8.42 -5.97 -10.67
C GLY A 364 7.50 -6.98 -9.96
N TYR A 365 6.76 -6.54 -8.93
CA TYR A 365 5.81 -7.40 -8.22
C TYR A 365 4.65 -7.87 -9.09
N SER A 366 4.28 -7.10 -10.13
CA SER A 366 3.26 -7.50 -11.10
C SER A 366 3.67 -8.77 -11.84
N PHE A 367 4.94 -8.86 -12.27
CA PHE A 367 5.47 -10.06 -12.93
C PHE A 367 5.56 -11.26 -11.99
N LEU A 368 6.03 -11.06 -10.76
CA LEU A 368 6.07 -12.15 -9.76
C LEU A 368 4.67 -12.70 -9.45
N SER A 369 3.68 -11.80 -9.38
CA SER A 369 2.29 -12.19 -9.13
C SER A 369 1.70 -12.96 -10.30
N LEU A 370 1.97 -12.53 -11.54
CA LEU A 370 1.52 -13.22 -12.73
C LEU A 370 2.20 -14.58 -12.91
N TYR A 371 3.52 -14.66 -12.65
CA TYR A 371 4.24 -15.94 -12.61
C TYR A 371 3.64 -16.92 -11.61
N ARG A 372 3.32 -16.47 -10.38
CA ARG A 372 2.69 -17.34 -9.38
C ARG A 372 1.35 -17.90 -9.85
N LEU A 373 0.61 -17.12 -10.66
CA LEU A 373 -0.68 -17.52 -11.20
C LEU A 373 -0.52 -18.49 -12.39
N THR A 374 0.37 -18.20 -13.35
CA THR A 374 0.45 -18.92 -14.63
C THR A 374 1.52 -19.99 -14.67
N GLN A 375 2.52 -19.93 -13.78
CA GLN A 375 3.77 -20.69 -13.82
C GLN A 375 4.60 -20.49 -15.11
N ASP A 376 4.28 -19.48 -15.92
CA ASP A 376 5.02 -19.16 -17.13
C ASP A 376 6.34 -18.43 -16.79
N LYS A 377 7.46 -19.11 -17.09
CA LYS A 377 8.83 -18.66 -16.82
C LYS A 377 9.15 -17.30 -17.46
N LYS A 378 8.42 -16.87 -18.50
CA LYS A 378 8.52 -15.51 -19.07
C LYS A 378 8.38 -14.44 -17.99
N TYR A 379 7.39 -14.57 -17.11
CA TYR A 379 7.14 -13.54 -16.10
C TYR A 379 8.18 -13.58 -14.97
N LEU A 380 8.66 -14.76 -14.60
CA LEU A 380 9.80 -14.86 -13.68
C LEU A 380 11.05 -14.21 -14.26
N TYR A 381 11.35 -14.47 -15.54
CA TYR A 381 12.44 -13.83 -16.27
C TYR A 381 12.32 -12.30 -16.24
N ARG A 382 11.14 -11.76 -16.59
CA ARG A 382 10.90 -10.31 -16.57
C ARG A 382 11.11 -9.72 -15.17
N ALA A 383 10.62 -10.37 -14.11
CA ALA A 383 10.88 -9.96 -12.73
C ALA A 383 12.40 -9.94 -12.40
N CYS A 384 13.12 -10.97 -12.83
CA CYS A 384 14.57 -11.08 -12.66
C CYS A 384 15.38 -10.07 -13.48
N LYS A 385 14.83 -9.45 -14.53
CA LYS A 385 15.49 -8.38 -15.31
C LYS A 385 15.21 -6.99 -14.74
N VAL A 386 14.01 -6.77 -14.21
CA VAL A 386 13.66 -5.55 -13.50
C VAL A 386 14.49 -5.38 -12.22
N GLY A 387 14.79 -6.46 -11.50
CA GLY A 387 15.62 -6.44 -10.28
C GLY A 387 17.02 -5.82 -10.48
N PRO A 388 17.85 -6.31 -11.42
CA PRO A 388 19.17 -5.74 -11.75
C PRO A 388 19.15 -4.28 -12.22
N SER A 389 18.07 -3.79 -12.85
CA SER A 389 17.94 -2.35 -13.16
C SER A 389 17.85 -1.47 -11.90
N VAL A 390 17.37 -2.02 -10.78
CA VAL A 390 17.44 -1.36 -9.47
C VAL A 390 18.89 -1.39 -8.92
N GLN A 391 19.67 -2.41 -9.29
CA GLN A 391 21.05 -2.59 -8.81
C GLN A 391 22.08 -1.76 -9.58
N ALA A 392 21.83 -1.46 -10.85
CA ALA A 392 22.74 -0.73 -11.75
C ALA A 392 22.58 0.80 -11.69
N ALA A 393 21.74 1.31 -10.79
CA ALA A 393 21.49 2.73 -10.64
C ALA A 393 22.69 3.48 -10.01
N PRO A 394 23.11 4.63 -10.56
CA PRO A 394 24.05 5.51 -9.86
C PRO A 394 23.41 6.05 -8.57
N GLU A 395 24.25 6.39 -7.58
CA GLU A 395 23.81 6.85 -6.25
C GLU A 395 22.79 7.99 -6.32
N PRO A 396 21.80 8.04 -5.40
CA PRO A 396 20.92 9.18 -5.29
C PRO A 396 21.71 10.45 -4.91
N PRO A 397 21.31 11.64 -5.40
CA PRO A 397 21.95 12.89 -4.98
C PRO A 397 21.87 13.04 -3.46
N ARG A 398 22.97 13.55 -2.87
CA ARG A 398 23.13 13.77 -1.42
C ARG A 398 21.91 14.49 -0.82
N ALA A 399 21.64 14.21 0.45
CA ALA A 399 20.45 14.50 1.26
C ALA A 399 19.95 15.97 1.36
N GLY A 400 20.39 16.90 0.50
CA GLY A 400 20.02 18.31 0.52
C GLY A 400 18.89 18.73 -0.44
N THR A 401 18.31 17.83 -1.26
CA THR A 401 17.38 18.23 -2.34
C THR A 401 16.03 17.48 -2.36
N VAL A 402 15.69 16.75 -1.30
CA VAL A 402 14.46 15.92 -1.25
C VAL A 402 13.24 16.68 -0.67
N LEU A 403 13.41 17.90 -0.16
CA LEU A 403 12.33 18.66 0.50
C LEU A 403 11.39 19.43 -0.44
N SER A 404 11.66 19.50 -1.75
CA SER A 404 10.82 20.25 -2.70
C SER A 404 9.84 19.40 -3.52
N PHE A 405 9.87 18.07 -3.42
CA PHE A 405 9.03 17.18 -4.24
C PHE A 405 7.79 16.60 -3.52
N LEU A 406 7.56 16.98 -2.26
CA LEU A 406 6.41 16.54 -1.46
C LEU A 406 5.30 17.60 -1.33
N ALA A 407 5.53 18.82 -1.78
CA ALA A 407 4.47 19.81 -1.99
C ALA A 407 4.13 19.81 -3.49
N GLY A 408 2.93 19.37 -3.83
CA GLY A 408 2.44 19.47 -5.20
C GLY A 408 2.22 20.92 -5.57
N ASP A 409 3.21 21.53 -6.21
CA ASP A 409 3.07 22.66 -7.13
C ASP A 409 4.31 22.66 -8.05
N SER A 410 4.09 22.57 -9.36
CA SER A 410 5.13 22.81 -10.36
C SER A 410 4.94 24.22 -10.88
N PRO A 411 5.93 25.13 -10.81
CA PRO A 411 5.82 26.42 -11.46
C PRO A 411 6.16 26.31 -12.96
N ASP A 412 5.36 27.03 -13.74
CA ASP A 412 5.46 27.29 -15.18
C ASP A 412 6.81 27.94 -15.56
N PRO A 413 7.54 27.49 -16.61
CA PRO A 413 8.85 28.04 -16.91
C PRO A 413 8.76 29.26 -17.83
N THR A 414 8.27 30.41 -17.34
CA THR A 414 8.44 31.70 -18.04
C THR A 414 8.49 32.91 -17.10
N VAL A 415 9.46 33.05 -16.18
CA VAL A 415 9.85 34.37 -15.62
C VAL A 415 11.32 34.38 -15.17
N SER A 416 12.09 35.40 -15.59
CA SER A 416 13.51 35.66 -15.26
C SER A 416 13.74 36.11 -13.80
N PRO A 417 14.99 36.04 -13.26
CA PRO A 417 15.25 36.07 -11.82
C PRO A 417 15.44 37.49 -11.26
N VAL A 418 14.95 37.75 -10.05
CA VAL A 418 15.31 38.91 -9.22
C VAL A 418 15.80 38.41 -7.85
N GLN A 419 16.88 39.04 -7.36
CA GLN A 419 17.71 38.68 -6.19
C GLN A 419 17.00 38.72 -4.82
N PRO A 420 17.56 38.07 -3.77
CA PRO A 420 16.85 37.78 -2.51
C PRO A 420 17.04 38.85 -1.43
N CYS A 421 15.99 39.10 -0.63
CA CYS A 421 16.04 39.81 0.66
C CYS A 421 15.48 38.92 1.80
N PRO A 422 15.97 39.04 3.04
CA PRO A 422 15.80 38.03 4.09
C PRO A 422 14.49 38.19 4.89
N TRP A 423 13.80 37.09 5.14
CA TRP A 423 12.56 37.03 5.92
C TRP A 423 12.82 36.90 7.44
N ARG A 424 12.14 37.74 8.24
CA ARG A 424 11.87 37.52 9.67
C ARG A 424 10.42 36.99 9.84
N PRO A 425 10.11 36.17 10.86
CA PRO A 425 8.80 35.55 11.01
C PRO A 425 7.81 36.42 11.81
N VAL A 426 6.55 36.42 11.38
CA VAL A 426 5.40 36.92 12.15
C VAL A 426 4.28 35.84 12.09
N PRO A 427 3.61 35.51 13.21
CA PRO A 427 2.74 34.34 13.30
C PRO A 427 1.30 34.59 12.81
N TRP A 428 0.71 33.52 12.27
CA TRP A 428 -0.64 33.46 11.71
C TRP A 428 -1.73 33.49 12.80
N ARG A 429 -2.74 34.37 12.63
CA ARG A 429 -4.06 34.27 13.28
C ARG A 429 -5.10 33.82 12.23
N SER A 430 -6.00 32.93 12.66
CA SER A 430 -7.18 32.45 11.93
C SER A 430 -8.24 33.55 11.76
N PRO A 431 -9.05 33.54 10.68
CA PRO A 431 -10.34 34.20 10.67
C PRO A 431 -11.51 33.20 10.67
N LEU A 432 -12.34 33.33 11.72
CA LEU A 432 -13.75 32.93 11.74
C LEU A 432 -14.61 34.07 11.17
N TYR A 433 -15.62 33.68 10.39
CA TYR A 433 -16.96 34.29 10.25
C TYR A 433 -17.10 35.81 10.42
N GLN A 434 -17.36 36.52 9.32
CA GLN A 434 -17.97 37.85 9.33
C GLN A 434 -19.49 37.74 9.14
N GLY A 435 -20.23 38.11 10.19
CA GLY A 435 -21.63 38.52 10.14
C GLY A 435 -21.73 40.04 10.33
N LEU A 436 -22.71 40.63 9.65
CA LEU A 436 -23.13 42.04 9.73
C LEU A 436 -23.45 42.52 11.16
N ARG A 437 -23.02 43.74 11.51
CA ARG A 437 -23.84 44.89 11.98
C ARG A 437 -23.04 45.91 12.82
N ASP A 438 -23.21 47.18 12.45
CA ASP A 438 -23.40 48.38 13.26
C ASP A 438 -22.36 48.82 14.33
N GLY A 439 -21.65 49.91 14.02
CA GLY A 439 -21.92 51.23 14.64
C GLY A 439 -21.43 51.56 16.07
N HIS A 440 -20.23 52.16 16.14
CA HIS A 440 -19.82 53.27 17.04
C HIS A 440 -19.56 53.04 18.56
N PRO A 441 -18.75 53.92 19.21
CA PRO A 441 -17.69 53.51 20.14
C PRO A 441 -17.77 54.18 21.53
N SER A 442 -17.03 53.67 22.52
CA SER A 442 -16.53 54.50 23.62
C SER A 442 -15.52 53.78 24.53
N GLU A 443 -14.35 54.41 24.64
CA GLU A 443 -13.56 54.65 25.85
C GLU A 443 -12.63 53.55 26.45
N VAL A 444 -11.38 53.97 26.57
CA VAL A 444 -10.20 53.43 27.30
C VAL A 444 -9.87 54.54 28.32
N PRO A 445 -9.49 54.27 29.60
CA PRO A 445 -8.08 53.97 29.95
C PRO A 445 -7.92 53.00 31.14
N GLY A 446 -6.91 52.14 31.17
CA GLY A 446 -5.56 52.52 31.59
C GLY A 446 -5.10 51.66 32.79
N PRO A 447 -3.81 51.65 33.14
CA PRO A 447 -3.02 50.42 33.32
C PRO A 447 -2.65 50.14 34.79
N VAL A 448 -2.08 48.97 35.14
CA VAL A 448 -0.95 48.84 36.10
C VAL A 448 -0.26 47.46 36.03
N ARG A 449 1.07 47.57 35.86
CA ARG A 449 2.27 46.76 36.19
C ARG A 449 2.18 45.35 36.84
N MET A 450 2.96 44.44 36.22
CA MET A 450 3.85 43.37 36.72
C MET A 450 4.37 43.48 38.18
N PRO A 451 4.86 42.40 38.86
CA PRO A 451 5.90 41.47 38.33
C PRO A 451 5.85 39.99 38.76
N ALA A 452 6.81 39.23 38.19
CA ALA A 452 7.10 37.82 38.36
C ALA A 452 7.85 37.47 39.67
N PHE A 453 7.78 36.21 40.13
CA PHE A 453 8.92 35.48 40.74
C PHE A 453 8.73 33.95 40.71
N MET A 454 9.84 33.23 40.49
CA MET A 454 10.09 31.79 40.65
C MET A 454 9.87 31.36 42.14
N ALA A 455 9.90 30.10 42.62
CA ALA A 455 10.55 28.85 42.21
C ALA A 455 10.12 27.70 43.17
N LEU A 456 10.32 26.45 42.72
CA LEU A 456 10.74 25.23 43.47
C LEU A 456 9.81 24.52 44.48
N GLY A 457 9.76 23.18 44.36
CA GLY A 457 9.53 22.27 45.51
C GLY A 457 8.66 21.03 45.27
N ARG A 458 9.29 19.91 44.90
CA ARG A 458 8.79 18.50 45.00
C ARG A 458 8.94 17.98 46.46
N PRO A 459 8.60 16.71 46.85
CA PRO A 459 7.64 15.69 46.34
C PRO A 459 6.90 14.87 47.47
N LEU A 460 6.23 13.77 47.06
CA LEU A 460 5.90 12.51 47.79
C LEU A 460 4.62 12.40 48.66
N LEU A 461 3.68 11.52 48.26
CA LEU A 461 3.26 10.27 48.95
C LEU A 461 1.92 9.70 48.40
N LYS A 462 1.94 8.40 48.11
CA LYS A 462 0.81 7.43 48.02
C LYS A 462 0.93 6.53 49.28
N PRO A 463 0.06 5.52 49.56
CA PRO A 463 -1.30 5.17 49.06
C PRO A 463 -2.28 4.82 50.22
N GLN A 464 -3.55 4.46 49.93
CA GLN A 464 -4.26 3.34 50.59
C GLN A 464 -5.64 3.03 49.95
N PHE A 465 -5.93 1.73 49.81
CA PHE A 465 -7.23 1.10 49.49
C PHE A 465 -8.16 1.08 50.73
N PRO A 466 -9.46 0.74 50.59
CA PRO A 466 -9.86 -0.64 50.90
C PRO A 466 -10.98 -1.24 50.01
N HIS A 467 -11.07 -2.57 50.13
CA HIS A 467 -12.11 -3.51 49.68
C HIS A 467 -13.54 -3.09 50.01
N TRP A 468 -14.49 -3.45 49.12
CA TRP A 468 -15.62 -4.36 49.34
C TRP A 468 -15.98 -5.04 48.01
#